data_AF-A0A4S1EG78-F1
#
_entry.id   AF-A0A4S1EG78-F1
#
_cell.length_a   1.000
_cell.length_b   1.000
_cell.length_c   1.000
_cell.angle_alpha   90.00
_cell.angle_beta   90.00
_cell.angle_gamma   90.00
#
_symmetry.space_group_name_H-M   'P 1'
#
loop_
_entity.id
_entity.type
_entity.pdbx_description
1 polymer ?
#
loop_
_entity_poly.entity_id
_entity_poly.type
_entity_poly.pdbx_seq_one_letter_code
_entity_poly.pdbx_strand_id
1 'polypeptide(L)'
;MFTAATLRTLLEPFGQLHSQTAVEWTDLNALPAAIADFYLHVGPLGKTYYEKVGPVGCTLTVGGNPVCIPPLSKLASLQAGYAWSESPEHALEDWDSNWLVIAEQGGDPFIYDKSTGHVLFAFHGAGKWEPTFFAKDLNTAIGALATVATSYCALDDDQFDDEALVETGYHSIRTDLATALGSIDEAQRMLDAWEFNQ
;
A
#
# COMPACT_ATOMS: atom_id res chain seq x y z
N MET A 1 -4.54 -7.62 -15.30
CA MET A 1 -3.35 -7.20 -14.52
C MET A 1 -3.20 -5.69 -14.63
N PHE A 2 -2.90 -5.02 -13.53
CA PHE A 2 -2.94 -3.57 -13.44
C PHE A 2 -1.78 -2.91 -14.19
N THR A 3 -2.11 -1.93 -15.03
CA THR A 3 -1.17 -1.04 -15.73
C THR A 3 -1.06 0.29 -14.99
N ALA A 4 -0.04 1.10 -15.29
CA ALA A 4 0.03 2.46 -14.74
C ALA A 4 -1.23 3.28 -15.04
N ALA A 5 -1.80 3.17 -16.24
CA ALA A 5 -3.03 3.89 -16.60
C ALA A 5 -4.22 3.46 -15.72
N THR A 6 -4.43 2.16 -15.53
CA THR A 6 -5.51 1.66 -14.67
C THR A 6 -5.29 2.03 -13.20
N LEU A 7 -4.04 2.00 -12.72
CA LEU A 7 -3.72 2.42 -11.35
C LEU A 7 -3.99 3.91 -11.13
N ARG A 8 -3.70 4.75 -12.13
CA ARG A 8 -4.02 6.18 -12.03
C ARG A 8 -5.52 6.41 -11.87
N THR A 9 -6.34 5.73 -12.65
CA THR A 9 -7.80 5.82 -12.53
C THR A 9 -8.29 5.38 -11.15
N LEU A 10 -7.74 4.29 -10.60
CA LEU A 10 -8.14 3.79 -9.29
C LEU A 10 -7.68 4.69 -8.13
N LEU A 11 -6.52 5.33 -8.25
CA LEU A 11 -5.93 6.15 -7.17
C LEU A 11 -6.38 7.62 -7.19
N GLU A 12 -6.87 8.12 -8.32
CA GLU A 12 -7.29 9.53 -8.49
C GLU A 12 -8.27 10.03 -7.41
N PRO A 13 -9.27 9.24 -6.95
CA PRO A 13 -10.16 9.67 -5.87
C PRO A 13 -9.45 9.89 -4.52
N PHE A 14 -8.30 9.24 -4.32
CA PHE A 14 -7.60 9.16 -3.02
C PHE A 14 -6.40 10.10 -2.91
N GLY A 15 -6.03 10.80 -3.98
CA GLY A 15 -4.93 11.75 -3.97
C GLY A 15 -4.56 12.27 -5.35
N GLN A 16 -3.88 13.42 -5.38
CA GLN A 16 -3.36 13.97 -6.64
C GLN A 16 -2.24 13.08 -7.18
N LEU A 17 -2.28 12.79 -8.49
CA LEU A 17 -1.31 11.94 -9.16
C LEU A 17 -0.41 12.73 -10.10
N HIS A 18 0.88 12.78 -9.79
CA HIS A 18 1.90 13.47 -10.58
C HIS A 18 3.12 12.57 -10.70
N SER A 19 3.64 12.43 -11.93
CA SER A 19 4.95 11.84 -12.20
C SER A 19 6.02 12.36 -11.23
N GLN A 20 6.71 11.43 -10.57
CA GLN A 20 7.80 11.70 -9.66
C GLN A 20 9.05 10.99 -10.17
N THR A 21 10.20 11.67 -10.12
CA THR A 21 11.45 11.16 -10.69
C THR A 21 12.40 10.68 -9.60
N ALA A 22 13.33 9.79 -9.94
CA ALA A 22 14.32 9.26 -9.01
C ALA A 22 15.20 10.34 -8.32
N VAL A 23 15.20 11.58 -8.81
CA VAL A 23 15.87 12.72 -8.15
C VAL A 23 15.22 13.06 -6.81
N GLU A 24 13.94 12.72 -6.63
CA GLU A 24 13.20 12.93 -5.38
C GLU A 24 13.46 11.84 -4.34
N TRP A 25 14.15 10.76 -4.71
CA TRP A 25 14.53 9.69 -3.80
C TRP A 25 15.73 10.13 -2.94
N THR A 26 15.60 9.95 -1.63
CA THR A 26 16.56 10.50 -0.64
C THR A 26 17.31 9.45 0.17
N ASP A 27 17.09 8.16 -0.09
CA ASP A 27 17.84 7.07 0.57
C ASP A 27 19.23 6.92 -0.06
N LEU A 28 20.15 6.33 0.71
CA LEU A 28 21.50 6.00 0.28
C LEU A 28 21.52 4.83 -0.72
N ASN A 29 20.52 3.95 -0.65
CA ASN A 29 20.41 2.79 -1.53
C ASN A 29 19.75 3.17 -2.86
N ALA A 30 20.11 2.45 -3.92
CA ALA A 30 19.48 2.63 -5.23
C ALA A 30 17.98 2.30 -5.17
N LEU A 31 17.15 3.19 -5.72
CA LEU A 31 15.72 2.97 -5.88
C LEU A 31 15.49 1.77 -6.82
N PRO A 32 14.73 0.73 -6.42
CA PRO A 32 14.46 -0.39 -7.30
C PRO A 32 13.70 0.05 -8.56
N ALA A 33 14.00 -0.54 -9.71
CA ALA A 33 13.44 -0.13 -11.00
C ALA A 33 11.90 -0.14 -11.02
N ALA A 34 11.27 -1.17 -10.44
CA ALA A 34 9.81 -1.25 -10.37
C ALA A 34 9.19 -0.10 -9.54
N ILE A 35 9.85 0.31 -8.45
CA ILE A 35 9.42 1.45 -7.63
C ILE A 35 9.59 2.74 -8.43
N ALA A 36 10.75 2.93 -9.07
CA ALA A 36 11.02 4.09 -9.92
C ALA A 36 9.97 4.23 -11.04
N ASP A 37 9.65 3.14 -11.74
CA ASP A 37 8.64 3.12 -12.80
C ASP A 37 7.24 3.43 -12.28
N PHE A 38 6.87 2.92 -11.11
CA PHE A 38 5.59 3.24 -10.48
C PHE A 38 5.46 4.73 -10.15
N TYR A 39 6.47 5.34 -9.53
CA TYR A 39 6.44 6.76 -9.22
C TYR A 39 6.51 7.64 -10.47
N LEU A 40 7.24 7.22 -11.51
CA LEU A 40 7.32 7.95 -12.78
C LEU A 40 5.97 7.97 -13.51
N HIS A 41 5.24 6.85 -13.55
CA HIS A 41 4.04 6.73 -14.37
C HIS A 41 2.72 6.90 -13.59
N VAL A 42 2.67 6.48 -12.33
CA VAL A 42 1.50 6.62 -11.45
C VAL A 42 1.67 7.84 -10.55
N GLY A 43 2.73 7.84 -9.74
CA GLY A 43 3.16 8.98 -8.96
C GLY A 43 2.11 9.51 -7.95
N PRO A 44 1.83 8.76 -6.86
CA PRO A 44 0.94 9.22 -5.80
C PRO A 44 1.57 10.40 -5.05
N LEU A 45 1.25 11.63 -5.45
CA LEU A 45 1.81 12.84 -4.84
C LEU A 45 0.94 13.30 -3.66
N GLY A 46 -0.39 13.29 -3.84
CA GLY A 46 -1.30 13.77 -2.82
C GLY A 46 -1.35 15.28 -2.68
N LYS A 47 -2.24 15.75 -1.80
CA LYS A 47 -2.36 17.18 -1.47
C LYS A 47 -1.25 17.60 -0.50
N THR A 48 -0.91 18.88 -0.52
CA THR A 48 -0.12 19.52 0.54
C THR A 48 -1.08 20.29 1.43
N TYR A 49 -1.27 19.83 2.68
CA TYR A 49 -2.09 20.53 3.67
C TYR A 49 -1.31 21.67 4.35
N TYR A 50 -0.02 21.42 4.62
CA TYR A 50 0.90 22.38 5.20
C TYR A 50 2.18 22.42 4.39
N GLU A 51 2.55 23.60 3.89
CA GLU A 51 3.71 23.79 3.02
C GLU A 51 5.00 23.22 3.63
N LYS A 52 5.20 23.40 4.94
CA LYS A 52 6.35 22.87 5.69
C LYS A 52 6.45 21.34 5.73
N VAL A 53 5.33 20.63 5.51
CA VAL A 53 5.26 19.16 5.51
C VAL A 53 5.30 18.62 4.08
N GLY A 54 4.88 19.41 3.09
CA GLY A 54 4.81 19.00 1.70
C GLY A 54 3.68 17.98 1.40
N PRO A 55 3.72 17.35 0.22
CA PRO A 55 2.72 16.38 -0.24
C PRO A 55 2.62 15.17 0.70
N VAL A 56 1.41 14.61 0.85
CA VAL A 56 1.17 13.46 1.76
C VAL A 56 0.89 12.13 1.07
N GLY A 57 0.80 12.10 -0.26
CA GLY A 57 0.51 10.88 -1.02
C GLY A 57 -0.98 10.56 -1.11
N CYS A 58 -1.30 9.30 -1.39
CA CYS A 58 -2.68 8.82 -1.48
C CYS A 58 -3.10 8.16 -0.16
N THR A 59 -4.35 8.40 0.25
CA THR A 59 -4.95 7.81 1.46
C THR A 59 -6.19 7.02 1.08
N LEU A 60 -6.10 5.69 1.18
CA LEU A 60 -7.14 4.75 0.78
C LEU A 60 -8.02 4.41 1.97
N THR A 61 -9.32 4.66 1.86
CA THR A 61 -10.28 4.34 2.93
C THR A 61 -10.73 2.89 2.81
N VAL A 62 -10.46 2.09 3.85
CA VAL A 62 -10.64 0.62 3.83
C VAL A 62 -11.30 0.08 5.11
N GLY A 63 -11.91 0.97 5.90
CA GLY A 63 -12.36 0.66 7.27
C GLY A 63 -11.22 0.71 8.28
N GLY A 64 -11.49 1.21 9.49
CA GLY A 64 -10.45 1.44 10.51
C GLY A 64 -9.39 2.43 10.04
N ASN A 65 -8.11 2.06 10.20
CA ASN A 65 -6.99 2.87 9.72
C ASN A 65 -6.92 2.85 8.18
N PRO A 66 -6.69 4.00 7.52
CA PRO A 66 -6.53 4.03 6.07
C PRO A 66 -5.18 3.44 5.65
N VAL A 67 -5.10 2.97 4.40
CA VAL A 67 -3.81 2.62 3.77
C VAL A 67 -3.21 3.88 3.16
N CYS A 68 -1.99 4.21 3.56
CA CYS A 68 -1.26 5.39 3.09
C CYS A 68 -0.14 5.00 2.13
N ILE A 69 -0.17 5.53 0.91
CA ILE A 69 0.90 5.41 -0.09
C ILE A 69 1.63 6.75 -0.16
N PRO A 70 2.89 6.86 0.30
CA PRO A 70 3.60 8.13 0.38
C PRO A 70 4.04 8.63 -1.01
N PRO A 71 4.32 9.94 -1.17
CA PRO A 71 5.11 10.42 -2.29
C PRO A 71 6.54 9.89 -2.19
N LEU A 72 7.25 9.84 -3.32
CA LEU A 72 8.61 9.30 -3.43
C LEU A 72 9.57 10.00 -2.47
N SER A 73 9.43 11.32 -2.33
CA SER A 73 10.24 12.15 -1.41
C SER A 73 10.09 11.77 0.07
N LYS A 74 9.06 11.02 0.44
CA LYS A 74 8.81 10.54 1.81
C LYS A 74 9.01 9.05 1.99
N LEU A 75 9.21 8.29 0.90
CA LEU A 75 9.34 6.85 0.95
C LEU A 75 10.55 6.40 1.79
N ALA A 76 11.66 7.14 1.75
CA ALA A 76 12.83 6.84 2.57
C ALA A 76 12.53 7.06 4.07
N SER A 77 11.88 8.18 4.40
CA SER A 77 11.47 8.47 5.79
C SER A 77 10.42 7.51 6.32
N LEU A 78 9.58 6.91 5.46
CA LEU A 78 8.61 5.89 5.86
C LEU A 78 9.26 4.64 6.46
N GLN A 79 10.52 4.35 6.11
CA GLN A 79 11.20 3.17 6.65
C GLN A 79 11.59 3.33 8.13
N ALA A 80 11.56 4.55 8.68
CA ALA A 80 11.86 4.81 10.07
C ALA A 80 10.85 4.10 10.98
N GLY A 81 11.33 3.40 11.99
CA GLY A 81 10.54 2.52 12.86
C GLY A 81 10.41 1.08 12.36
N TYR A 82 10.72 0.81 11.08
CA TYR A 82 10.74 -0.54 10.52
C TYR A 82 12.17 -1.02 10.25
N ALA A 83 12.89 -0.32 9.38
CA ALA A 83 14.24 -0.70 8.97
C ALA A 83 15.31 -0.12 9.90
N TRP A 84 15.00 0.99 10.59
CA TRP A 84 15.91 1.65 11.53
C TRP A 84 15.17 2.43 12.61
N SER A 85 15.83 2.65 13.74
CA SER A 85 15.25 3.36 14.90
C SER A 85 15.35 4.90 14.81
N GLU A 86 16.51 5.43 14.43
CA GLU A 86 16.76 6.88 14.37
C GLU A 86 17.20 7.34 12.97
N SER A 87 18.13 6.58 12.38
CA SER A 87 18.72 6.87 11.08
C SER A 87 19.12 5.56 10.39
N PRO A 88 19.35 5.55 9.06
CA PRO A 88 19.80 4.35 8.35
C PRO A 88 21.07 3.68 8.92
N GLU A 89 21.85 4.39 9.73
CA GLU A 89 23.04 3.85 10.43
C GLU A 89 22.68 2.97 11.63
N HIS A 90 21.45 3.08 12.14
CA HIS A 90 20.91 2.33 13.28
C HIS A 90 19.86 1.32 12.81
N ALA A 91 20.28 0.44 11.91
CA ALA A 91 19.44 -0.62 11.36
C ALA A 91 18.90 -1.55 12.46
N LEU A 92 17.65 -1.98 12.32
CA LEU A 92 17.00 -2.93 13.22
C LEU A 92 17.32 -4.36 12.78
N GLU A 93 17.75 -5.21 13.71
CA GLU A 93 18.27 -6.56 13.40
C GLU A 93 17.21 -7.52 12.85
N ASP A 94 15.93 -7.28 13.17
CA ASP A 94 14.79 -8.09 12.77
C ASP A 94 14.16 -7.66 11.44
N TRP A 95 14.72 -6.66 10.77
CA TRP A 95 14.28 -6.20 9.45
C TRP A 95 15.23 -6.67 8.33
N ASP A 96 14.71 -7.35 7.31
CA ASP A 96 15.52 -7.76 6.16
C ASP A 96 15.92 -6.52 5.33
N SER A 97 17.21 -6.38 5.04
CA SER A 97 17.73 -5.29 4.20
C SER A 97 17.17 -5.27 2.77
N ASN A 98 16.53 -6.35 2.31
CA ASN A 98 15.81 -6.40 1.03
C ASN A 98 14.40 -5.83 1.10
N TRP A 99 13.87 -5.57 2.29
CA TRP A 99 12.52 -5.06 2.47
C TRP A 99 12.47 -3.54 2.39
N LEU A 100 11.49 -3.05 1.63
CA LEU A 100 11.16 -1.64 1.49
C LEU A 100 9.67 -1.45 1.71
N VAL A 101 9.27 -0.74 2.76
CA VAL A 101 7.86 -0.39 3.00
C VAL A 101 7.41 0.57 1.89
N ILE A 102 6.33 0.22 1.19
CA ILE A 102 5.76 0.99 0.07
C ILE A 102 4.42 1.65 0.41
N ALA A 103 3.74 1.13 1.43
CA ALA A 103 2.52 1.68 2.00
C ALA A 103 2.37 1.14 3.43
N GLU A 104 1.55 1.78 4.24
CA GLU A 104 1.24 1.29 5.59
C GLU A 104 -0.23 1.50 5.94
N GLN A 105 -0.74 0.67 6.84
CA GLN A 105 -2.03 0.83 7.48
C GLN A 105 -1.83 0.92 8.99
N GLY A 106 -1.81 2.14 9.55
CA GLY A 106 -1.73 2.32 11.00
C GLY A 106 -0.52 1.65 11.68
N GLY A 107 0.59 1.49 10.96
CA GLY A 107 1.78 0.76 11.42
C GLY A 107 1.98 -0.60 10.77
N ASP A 108 0.99 -1.15 10.06
CA ASP A 108 1.11 -2.44 9.38
C ASP A 108 1.65 -2.24 7.95
N PRO A 109 2.89 -2.68 7.63
CA PRO A 109 3.53 -2.35 6.38
C PRO A 109 3.13 -3.27 5.23
N PHE A 110 2.92 -2.68 4.06
CA PHE A 110 3.05 -3.36 2.77
C PHE A 110 4.50 -3.22 2.29
N ILE A 111 5.16 -4.33 2.07
CA ILE A 111 6.61 -4.41 1.91
C ILE A 111 6.94 -4.89 0.51
N TYR A 112 7.68 -4.10 -0.28
CA TYR A 112 8.31 -4.58 -1.50
C TYR A 112 9.63 -5.29 -1.16
N ASP A 113 9.70 -6.58 -1.49
CA ASP A 113 10.92 -7.38 -1.36
C ASP A 113 11.77 -7.23 -2.62
N LYS A 114 12.89 -6.52 -2.49
CA LYS A 114 13.83 -6.25 -3.60
C LYS A 114 14.43 -7.52 -4.20
N SER A 115 14.47 -8.63 -3.47
CA SER A 115 15.08 -9.87 -3.94
C SER A 115 14.16 -10.67 -4.86
N THR A 116 12.85 -10.62 -4.62
CA THR A 116 11.84 -11.38 -5.37
C THR A 116 10.98 -10.52 -6.28
N GLY A 117 10.86 -9.22 -5.99
CA GLY A 117 9.92 -8.30 -6.62
C GLY A 117 8.48 -8.46 -6.12
N HIS A 118 8.25 -9.34 -5.14
CA HIS A 118 6.95 -9.54 -4.51
C HIS A 118 6.62 -8.40 -3.54
N VAL A 119 5.33 -8.30 -3.21
CA VAL A 119 4.84 -7.49 -2.11
C VAL A 119 4.35 -8.41 -1.00
N LEU A 120 4.75 -8.11 0.22
CA LEU A 120 4.38 -8.80 1.45
C LEU A 120 3.57 -7.87 2.35
N PHE A 121 2.92 -8.43 3.37
CA PHE A 121 2.23 -7.69 4.42
C PHE A 121 2.59 -8.27 5.80
N ALA A 122 2.70 -7.43 6.82
CA ALA A 122 2.98 -7.85 8.19
C ALA A 122 2.18 -7.00 9.20
N PHE A 123 1.93 -7.57 10.38
CA PHE A 123 1.40 -6.82 11.51
C PHE A 123 2.50 -6.24 12.37
N HIS A 124 2.36 -4.98 12.76
CA HIS A 124 3.21 -4.40 13.79
C HIS A 124 2.84 -4.94 15.17
N GLY A 125 3.78 -4.82 16.11
CA GLY A 125 3.54 -5.19 17.51
C GLY A 125 3.53 -6.70 17.81
N ALA A 126 3.75 -7.57 16.80
CA ALA A 126 3.85 -9.02 16.97
C ALA A 126 5.15 -9.50 17.66
N GLY A 127 6.08 -8.59 17.96
CA GLY A 127 7.37 -8.87 18.62
C GLY A 127 8.47 -9.40 17.70
N LYS A 128 8.13 -9.76 16.46
CA LYS A 128 9.04 -10.07 15.35
C LYS A 128 8.32 -9.84 14.02
N TRP A 129 9.06 -9.54 12.95
CA TRP A 129 8.50 -9.41 11.61
C TRP A 129 8.36 -10.77 10.93
N GLU A 130 7.12 -11.18 10.64
CA GLU A 130 6.80 -12.39 9.89
C GLU A 130 5.87 -12.05 8.72
N PRO A 131 6.40 -11.41 7.66
CA PRO A 131 5.57 -10.96 6.56
C PRO A 131 5.03 -12.12 5.73
N THR A 132 3.76 -12.01 5.35
CA THR A 132 3.03 -12.96 4.50
C THR A 132 2.98 -12.45 3.06
N PHE A 133 3.04 -13.36 2.10
CA PHE A 133 2.93 -13.02 0.68
C PHE A 133 1.58 -12.38 0.35
N PHE A 134 1.61 -11.12 -0.10
CA PHE A 134 0.43 -10.37 -0.48
C PHE A 134 0.22 -10.38 -2.00
N ALA A 135 1.20 -9.94 -2.78
CA ALA A 135 1.10 -9.89 -4.23
C ALA A 135 2.41 -10.24 -4.93
N LYS A 136 2.31 -10.71 -6.17
CA LYS A 136 3.47 -11.08 -6.99
C LYS A 136 4.27 -9.88 -7.51
N ASP A 137 3.69 -8.69 -7.53
CA ASP A 137 4.34 -7.47 -8.00
C ASP A 137 3.68 -6.21 -7.42
N LEU A 138 4.38 -5.09 -7.54
CA LEU A 138 3.95 -3.79 -7.04
C LEU A 138 2.61 -3.33 -7.63
N ASN A 139 2.42 -3.47 -8.93
CA ASN A 139 1.20 -2.99 -9.59
C ASN A 139 -0.02 -3.80 -9.14
N THR A 140 0.14 -5.11 -8.95
CA THR A 140 -0.90 -6.00 -8.43
C THR A 140 -1.25 -5.64 -7.00
N ALA A 141 -0.26 -5.36 -6.15
CA ALA A 141 -0.51 -4.91 -4.77
C ALA A 141 -1.29 -3.59 -4.73
N ILE A 142 -0.78 -2.54 -5.38
CA ILE A 142 -1.42 -1.21 -5.35
C ILE A 142 -2.80 -1.24 -6.01
N GLY A 143 -2.96 -2.00 -7.09
CA GLY A 143 -4.24 -2.20 -7.76
C GLY A 143 -5.26 -2.87 -6.85
N ALA A 144 -4.88 -3.93 -6.15
CA ALA A 144 -5.74 -4.61 -5.20
C ALA A 144 -6.18 -3.68 -4.05
N LEU A 145 -5.23 -2.96 -3.43
CA LEU A 145 -5.53 -2.01 -2.35
C LEU A 145 -6.49 -0.92 -2.82
N ALA A 146 -6.27 -0.34 -4.00
CA ALA A 146 -7.12 0.71 -4.55
C ALA A 146 -8.51 0.17 -4.95
N THR A 147 -8.59 -1.07 -5.45
CA THR A 147 -9.88 -1.73 -5.72
C THR A 147 -10.67 -1.97 -4.44
N VAL A 148 -10.02 -2.49 -3.38
CA VAL A 148 -10.67 -2.68 -2.07
C VAL A 148 -11.19 -1.35 -1.54
N ALA A 149 -10.38 -0.30 -1.57
CA ALA A 149 -10.80 1.02 -1.10
C ALA A 149 -11.94 1.63 -1.94
N THR A 150 -11.89 1.46 -3.26
CA THR A 150 -12.95 1.91 -4.16
C THR A 150 -14.27 1.20 -3.86
N SER A 151 -14.20 -0.12 -3.69
CA SER A 151 -15.38 -0.93 -3.37
C SER A 151 -15.92 -0.60 -1.98
N TYR A 152 -15.05 -0.46 -0.97
CA TYR A 152 -15.43 -0.04 0.38
C TYR A 152 -16.16 1.32 0.39
N CYS A 153 -15.68 2.31 -0.35
CA CYS A 153 -16.34 3.60 -0.47
C CYS A 153 -17.66 3.57 -1.25
N ALA A 154 -17.95 2.49 -1.97
CA ALA A 154 -19.17 2.31 -2.74
C ALA A 154 -20.23 1.46 -2.01
N LEU A 155 -19.90 0.95 -0.81
CA LEU A 155 -20.84 0.17 0.00
C LEU A 155 -21.98 1.04 0.52
N ASP A 156 -23.15 0.45 0.61
CA ASP A 156 -24.36 1.06 1.19
C ASP A 156 -24.40 0.86 2.72
N ASP A 157 -25.16 1.70 3.43
CA ASP A 157 -25.27 1.68 4.90
C ASP A 157 -25.72 0.30 5.46
N ASP A 158 -26.50 -0.49 4.71
CA ASP A 158 -26.97 -1.82 5.14
C ASP A 158 -25.89 -2.91 5.05
N GLN A 159 -24.71 -2.56 4.53
CA GLN A 159 -23.51 -3.40 4.48
C GLN A 159 -22.59 -3.16 5.68
N PHE A 160 -23.07 -2.39 6.66
CA PHE A 160 -22.40 -2.13 7.93
C PHE A 160 -23.33 -2.44 9.12
N ASP A 161 -22.74 -2.90 10.22
CA ASP A 161 -23.36 -2.94 11.54
C ASP A 161 -22.61 -1.93 12.41
N ASP A 162 -23.24 -0.78 12.64
CA ASP A 162 -22.57 0.46 13.08
C ASP A 162 -21.42 0.87 12.14
N GLU A 163 -20.18 0.55 12.51
CA GLU A 163 -18.96 0.82 11.72
C GLU A 163 -18.28 -0.46 11.23
N ALA A 164 -18.78 -1.63 11.66
CA ALA A 164 -18.23 -2.92 11.30
C ALA A 164 -18.75 -3.38 9.94
N LEU A 165 -17.84 -3.77 9.04
CA LEU A 165 -18.20 -4.30 7.73
C LEU A 165 -18.82 -5.70 7.89
N VAL A 166 -20.05 -5.87 7.42
CA VAL A 166 -20.75 -7.17 7.52
C VAL A 166 -20.46 -8.07 6.31
N GLU A 167 -20.89 -9.32 6.39
CA GLU A 167 -20.61 -10.36 5.38
C GLU A 167 -21.00 -9.95 3.95
N THR A 168 -22.12 -9.25 3.77
CA THR A 168 -22.56 -8.78 2.44
C THR A 168 -21.61 -7.72 1.87
N GLY A 169 -21.12 -6.80 2.69
CA GLY A 169 -20.12 -5.80 2.30
C GLY A 169 -18.78 -6.44 1.95
N TYR A 170 -18.31 -7.37 2.80
CA TYR A 170 -17.12 -8.17 2.51
C TYR A 170 -17.24 -8.94 1.18
N HIS A 171 -18.42 -9.53 0.91
CA HIS A 171 -18.69 -10.23 -0.34
C HIS A 171 -18.66 -9.32 -1.56
N SER A 172 -19.17 -8.08 -1.47
CA SER A 172 -19.06 -7.09 -2.55
C SER A 172 -17.60 -6.75 -2.83
N ILE A 173 -16.82 -6.42 -1.81
CA ILE A 173 -15.38 -6.12 -1.94
C ILE A 173 -14.62 -7.27 -2.58
N ARG A 174 -14.84 -8.49 -2.08
CA ARG A 174 -14.18 -9.68 -2.63
C ARG A 174 -14.55 -9.91 -4.09
N THR A 175 -15.80 -9.69 -4.46
CA THR A 175 -16.28 -9.84 -5.85
C THR A 175 -15.64 -8.81 -6.78
N ASP A 176 -15.54 -7.57 -6.35
CA ASP A 176 -14.92 -6.49 -7.14
C ASP A 176 -13.43 -6.75 -7.31
N LEU A 177 -12.75 -7.15 -6.23
CA LEU A 177 -11.34 -7.52 -6.28
C LEU A 177 -11.10 -8.73 -7.19
N ALA A 178 -11.95 -9.76 -7.10
CA ALA A 178 -11.88 -10.93 -7.98
C ALA A 178 -12.08 -10.56 -9.45
N THR A 179 -12.97 -9.61 -9.74
CA THR A 179 -13.18 -9.10 -11.09
C THR A 179 -11.94 -8.38 -11.61
N ALA A 180 -11.30 -7.55 -10.78
CA ALA A 180 -10.08 -6.83 -11.15
C ALA A 180 -8.86 -7.77 -11.36
N LEU A 181 -8.76 -8.84 -10.55
CA LEU A 181 -7.70 -9.84 -10.65
C LEU A 181 -7.97 -10.90 -11.72
N GLY A 182 -9.24 -11.16 -12.04
CA GLY A 182 -9.68 -12.29 -12.85
C GLY A 182 -9.70 -13.62 -12.09
N SER A 183 -9.68 -13.61 -10.76
CA SER A 183 -9.63 -14.81 -9.92
C SER A 183 -10.20 -14.56 -8.52
N ILE A 184 -11.23 -15.32 -8.15
CA ILE A 184 -11.84 -15.27 -6.81
C ILE A 184 -10.90 -15.84 -5.73
N ASP A 185 -10.14 -16.89 -6.07
CA ASP A 185 -9.18 -17.51 -5.16
C ASP A 185 -8.02 -16.56 -4.87
N GLU A 186 -7.57 -15.81 -5.88
CA GLU A 186 -6.52 -14.81 -5.70
C GLU A 186 -7.00 -13.64 -4.84
N ALA A 187 -8.24 -13.17 -5.05
CA ALA A 187 -8.84 -12.13 -4.22
C ALA A 187 -8.97 -12.57 -2.76
N GLN A 188 -9.50 -13.76 -2.50
CA GLN A 188 -9.63 -14.30 -1.14
C GLN A 188 -8.26 -14.42 -0.46
N ARG A 189 -7.26 -14.99 -1.13
CA ARG A 189 -5.88 -15.09 -0.60
C ARG A 189 -5.30 -13.73 -0.23
N MET A 190 -5.52 -12.69 -1.05
CA MET A 190 -5.00 -11.35 -0.76
C MET A 190 -5.69 -10.72 0.45
N LEU A 191 -7.01 -10.89 0.58
CA LEU A 191 -7.76 -10.43 1.75
C LEU A 191 -7.34 -11.19 3.01
N ASP A 192 -7.12 -12.49 2.92
CA ASP A 192 -6.62 -13.32 4.02
C ASP A 192 -5.21 -12.90 4.47
N ALA A 193 -4.30 -12.68 3.51
CA ALA A 193 -2.93 -12.24 3.80
C ALA A 193 -2.87 -10.85 4.45
N TRP A 194 -3.88 -10.02 4.19
CA TRP A 194 -4.06 -8.70 4.80
C TRP A 194 -4.92 -8.76 6.08
N GLU A 195 -5.46 -9.93 6.42
CA GLU A 195 -6.52 -10.11 7.43
C GLU A 195 -7.63 -9.04 7.36
N PHE A 196 -8.01 -8.70 6.13
CA PHE A 196 -9.01 -7.68 5.89
C PHE A 196 -10.35 -8.11 6.48
N ASN A 197 -10.86 -7.32 7.43
CA ASN A 197 -12.15 -7.52 8.09
C ASN A 197 -12.28 -8.85 8.89
N GLN A 198 -11.20 -9.25 9.57
CA GLN A 198 -11.24 -10.33 10.58
C GLN A 198 -11.67 -9.86 11.97
#